data_AF-G8Y2C1-F1
#
_entry.id   AF-G8Y2C1-F1
#
_cell.length_a   1.000
_cell.length_b   1.000
_cell.length_c   1.000
_cell.angle_alpha   90.00
_cell.angle_beta   90.00
_cell.angle_gamma   90.00
#
_symmetry.space_group_name_H-M   'P 1'
#
loop_
_entity.id
_entity.type
_entity.pdbx_description
1 polymer ?
#
loop_
_entity_poly.entity_id
_entity_poly.type
_entity_poly.pdbx_seq_one_letter_code
_entity_poly.pdbx_strand_id
1 'polypeptide(L)'
;MKVCASARYIRILSIRKVHYYGAFKNGFFTRKPFNFETFNDRINQFYDEHPRGRSDNIAQETVIDLIKGGRELQRLQSCANEPRKALSAGDLGSFLELNFARSSGDIEEQMTGFLLKYGAVLKYRAVIHAYLSIVPQPVDSGTMIRLVADYFHSAESERHASWAVQHCMNLLLKNKDYYNAFHLIDTTYASPRYLDSVRRRVLSRACGLTLFGGLASASAAAVLPLTPASFWLVMYLFHPLAIYYLILKSCSVKEVGRLSWRKHTSSVYQICHQHEIMLVNKIITHFEDHNDTTIRNFHQSGVRKHSNLNTFTTNDYVIEFPGATSAERYYGSHSNTHAAVAKFQKRFRHEIQKRRMAVNELDEELMFLEFWLTHGENFEWVEPDQDPAEIIRLNV
;
A
#
# COMPACT_ATOMS: atom_id res chain seq x y z
N MET A 1 32.30 -13.23 13.24
CA MET A 1 30.94 -13.68 12.88
C MET A 1 30.48 -12.83 11.69
N LYS A 2 30.52 -13.37 10.47
CA LYS A 2 30.18 -12.63 9.25
C LYS A 2 28.66 -12.58 9.10
N VAL A 3 28.08 -11.38 9.15
CA VAL A 3 26.66 -11.15 8.89
C VAL A 3 26.43 -11.26 7.39
N CYS A 4 25.80 -12.35 6.95
CA CYS A 4 25.36 -12.49 5.57
C CYS A 4 24.27 -11.47 5.27
N ALA A 5 24.63 -10.39 4.57
CA ALA A 5 23.70 -9.51 3.89
C ALA A 5 23.03 -10.29 2.75
N SER A 6 21.88 -10.90 3.04
CA SER A 6 21.01 -11.49 2.03
C SER A 6 20.31 -10.34 1.28
N ALA A 7 20.99 -9.78 0.27
CA ALA A 7 20.39 -8.90 -0.73
C ALA A 7 19.24 -9.64 -1.42
N ARG A 8 18.01 -9.43 -0.92
CA ARG A 8 16.80 -9.86 -1.61
C ARG A 8 16.62 -8.94 -2.80
N TYR A 9 16.99 -9.43 -3.98
CA TYR A 9 16.57 -8.89 -5.25
C TYR A 9 15.07 -8.57 -5.20
N ILE A 10 14.73 -7.29 -5.09
CA ILE A 10 13.41 -6.79 -5.42
C ILE A 10 13.31 -7.00 -6.93
N ARG A 11 12.73 -8.13 -7.36
CA ARG A 11 12.22 -8.26 -8.72
C ARG A 11 11.14 -7.20 -8.86
N ILE A 12 11.53 -6.05 -9.41
CA ILE A 12 10.62 -5.10 -10.02
C ILE A 12 9.87 -5.93 -11.07
N LEU A 13 8.65 -6.35 -10.73
CA LEU A 13 7.76 -7.02 -11.65
C LEU A 13 7.60 -6.07 -12.82
N SER A 14 8.19 -6.43 -13.97
CA SER A 14 7.93 -5.77 -15.24
C SER A 14 6.41 -5.66 -15.38
N ILE A 15 5.92 -4.42 -15.32
CA ILE A 15 4.54 -4.10 -15.64
C ILE A 15 4.41 -4.42 -17.13
N ARG A 16 4.03 -5.66 -17.45
CA ARG A 16 3.50 -5.98 -18.76
C ARG A 16 2.28 -5.09 -18.92
N LYS A 17 2.43 -4.00 -19.68
CA LYS A 17 1.32 -3.27 -20.28
C LYS A 17 0.59 -4.28 -21.14
N VAL A 18 -0.41 -4.96 -20.56
CA VAL A 18 -1.37 -5.71 -21.36
C VAL A 18 -2.20 -4.64 -22.06
N HIS A 19 -1.81 -4.35 -23.30
CA HIS A 19 -2.58 -3.51 -24.18
C HIS A 19 -3.89 -4.24 -24.49
N TYR A 20 -4.96 -3.92 -23.74
CA TYR A 20 -6.33 -4.31 -24.07
C TYR A 20 -6.93 -3.42 -25.18
N TYR A 21 -6.10 -2.91 -26.09
CA TYR A 21 -6.54 -2.16 -27.26
C TYR A 21 -6.76 -3.12 -28.42
N GLY A 22 -7.90 -3.82 -28.38
CA GLY A 22 -8.38 -4.61 -29.50
C GLY A 22 -9.00 -5.93 -29.04
N ALA A 23 -10.33 -5.96 -28.93
CA ALA A 23 -11.19 -7.15 -29.10
C ALA A 23 -12.57 -7.09 -28.37
N PHE A 24 -13.14 -5.92 -28.05
CA PHE A 24 -14.54 -5.87 -27.60
C PHE A 24 -15.33 -4.84 -28.40
N LYS A 25 -15.49 -5.10 -29.71
CA LYS A 25 -16.23 -4.20 -30.61
C LYS A 25 -17.77 -4.27 -30.44
N ASN A 26 -18.31 -5.07 -29.51
CA ASN A 26 -19.75 -5.28 -29.32
C ASN A 26 -20.15 -5.48 -27.84
N GLY A 27 -19.57 -4.72 -26.90
CA GLY A 27 -20.01 -4.77 -25.50
C GLY A 27 -21.42 -4.18 -25.32
N PHE A 28 -22.18 -4.65 -24.32
CA PHE A 28 -23.54 -4.17 -24.06
C PHE A 28 -23.57 -2.66 -23.76
N PHE A 29 -22.66 -2.18 -22.92
CA PHE A 29 -22.58 -0.78 -22.51
C PHE A 29 -21.83 0.09 -23.52
N THR A 30 -20.88 -0.47 -24.26
CA THR A 30 -20.08 0.25 -25.27
C THR A 30 -20.69 0.24 -26.68
N ARG A 31 -21.87 -0.36 -26.87
CA ARG A 31 -22.58 -0.40 -28.17
C ARG A 31 -22.94 1.00 -28.68
N LYS A 32 -22.92 1.21 -30.00
CA LYS A 32 -23.39 2.45 -30.64
C LYS A 32 -24.94 2.44 -30.79
N PRO A 33 -25.64 3.58 -30.65
CA PRO A 33 -25.14 4.91 -30.28
C PRO A 33 -24.58 4.92 -28.86
N PHE A 34 -23.48 5.64 -28.65
CA PHE A 34 -22.76 5.70 -27.38
C PHE A 34 -22.72 7.16 -26.91
N ASN A 35 -23.64 7.48 -26.01
CA ASN A 35 -23.77 8.79 -25.36
C ASN A 35 -24.16 8.57 -23.88
N PHE A 36 -24.24 9.65 -23.10
CA PHE A 36 -24.56 9.54 -21.66
C PHE A 36 -25.96 8.98 -21.40
N GLU A 37 -26.97 9.42 -22.17
CA GLU A 37 -28.36 8.97 -22.02
C GLU A 37 -28.50 7.47 -22.28
N THR A 38 -27.99 7.00 -23.43
CA THR A 38 -28.00 5.58 -23.80
C THR A 38 -27.21 4.72 -22.81
N PHE A 39 -26.15 5.24 -22.19
CA PHE A 39 -25.42 4.54 -21.15
C PHE A 39 -26.27 4.39 -19.87
N ASN A 40 -26.93 5.47 -19.44
CA ASN A 40 -27.82 5.46 -18.29
C ASN A 40 -29.07 4.59 -18.52
N ASP A 41 -29.67 4.65 -19.70
CA ASP A 41 -30.80 3.81 -20.09
C ASP A 41 -30.42 2.33 -20.07
N ARG A 42 -29.21 1.99 -20.54
CA ARG A 42 -28.68 0.61 -20.45
C ARG A 42 -28.42 0.18 -19.02
N ILE A 43 -27.96 1.07 -18.14
CA ILE A 43 -27.83 0.76 -16.71
C ILE A 43 -29.21 0.47 -16.11
N ASN A 44 -30.22 1.28 -16.42
CA ASN A 44 -31.58 1.09 -15.93
C ASN A 44 -32.20 -0.21 -16.47
N GLN A 45 -32.07 -0.45 -17.78
CA GLN A 45 -32.46 -1.71 -18.41
C GLN A 45 -31.78 -2.91 -17.73
N PHE A 46 -30.48 -2.80 -17.44
CA PHE A 46 -29.76 -3.85 -16.74
C PHE A 46 -30.30 -4.08 -15.32
N TYR A 47 -30.69 -3.01 -14.60
CA TYR A 47 -31.32 -3.14 -13.29
C TYR A 47 -32.68 -3.84 -13.35
N ASP A 48 -33.46 -3.60 -14.41
CA ASP A 48 -34.76 -4.24 -14.63
C ASP A 48 -34.61 -5.73 -14.96
N GLU A 49 -33.62 -6.07 -15.79
CA GLU A 49 -33.32 -7.46 -16.17
C GLU A 49 -32.70 -8.28 -15.02
N HIS A 50 -31.90 -7.64 -14.17
CA HIS A 50 -31.14 -8.30 -13.09
C HIS A 50 -31.43 -7.68 -11.71
N PRO A 51 -32.61 -7.97 -11.11
CA PRO A 51 -32.92 -7.48 -9.77
C PRO A 51 -31.93 -8.01 -8.72
N ARG A 52 -31.78 -7.24 -7.61
CA ARG A 52 -30.73 -7.36 -6.57
C ARG A 52 -30.43 -8.77 -6.02
N GLY A 53 -31.32 -9.75 -6.21
CA GLY A 53 -31.15 -11.12 -5.72
C GLY A 53 -30.42 -12.10 -6.64
N ARG A 54 -30.09 -11.74 -7.90
CA ARG A 54 -29.40 -12.63 -8.86
C ARG A 54 -27.99 -12.17 -9.24
N SER A 55 -27.23 -11.63 -8.28
CA SER A 55 -25.90 -11.08 -8.52
C SER A 55 -24.84 -12.13 -8.91
N ASP A 56 -25.06 -13.41 -8.58
CA ASP A 56 -24.08 -14.48 -8.82
C ASP A 56 -23.94 -14.88 -10.30
N ASN A 57 -24.92 -14.54 -11.14
CA ASN A 57 -24.93 -14.92 -12.57
C ASN A 57 -24.45 -13.81 -13.51
N ILE A 58 -24.01 -12.66 -12.98
CA ILE A 58 -23.57 -11.56 -13.82
C ILE A 58 -22.19 -11.89 -14.39
N ALA A 59 -22.11 -11.93 -15.72
CA ALA A 59 -20.85 -12.13 -16.42
C ALA A 59 -19.86 -11.01 -16.07
N GLN A 60 -18.65 -11.40 -15.64
CA GLN A 60 -17.57 -10.49 -15.30
C GLN A 60 -17.25 -9.50 -16.44
N GLU A 61 -17.37 -9.97 -17.68
CA GLU A 61 -17.10 -9.18 -18.89
C GLU A 61 -18.05 -8.00 -19.03
N THR A 62 -19.33 -8.17 -18.67
CA THR A 62 -20.35 -7.13 -18.74
C THR A 62 -20.04 -5.98 -17.78
N VAL A 63 -19.53 -6.28 -16.58
CA VAL A 63 -19.13 -5.26 -15.60
C VAL A 63 -17.84 -4.56 -16.02
N ILE A 64 -16.90 -5.29 -16.63
CA ILE A 64 -15.69 -4.67 -17.20
C ILE A 64 -16.06 -3.73 -18.36
N ASP A 65 -17.04 -4.11 -19.18
CA ASP A 65 -17.56 -3.28 -20.26
C ASP A 65 -18.26 -2.02 -19.73
N LEU A 66 -19.03 -2.13 -18.64
CA LEU A 66 -19.60 -0.98 -17.94
C LEU A 66 -18.50 0.01 -17.52
N ILE A 67 -17.45 -0.49 -16.84
CA ILE A 67 -16.34 0.34 -16.36
C ILE A 67 -15.65 1.02 -17.56
N LYS A 68 -15.34 0.26 -18.61
CA LYS A 68 -14.73 0.81 -19.83
C LYS A 68 -15.60 1.88 -20.48
N GLY A 69 -16.90 1.64 -20.59
CA GLY A 69 -17.87 2.60 -21.12
C GLY A 69 -17.91 3.88 -20.29
N GLY A 70 -18.03 3.77 -18.97
CA GLY A 70 -18.00 4.93 -18.07
C GLY A 70 -16.71 5.74 -18.19
N ARG A 71 -15.55 5.07 -18.21
CA ARG A 71 -14.25 5.72 -18.37
C ARG A 71 -14.08 6.39 -19.73
N GLU A 72 -14.55 5.77 -20.81
CA GLU A 72 -14.49 6.36 -22.15
C GLU A 72 -15.38 7.60 -22.25
N LEU A 73 -16.57 7.60 -21.64
CA LEU A 73 -17.44 8.79 -21.56
C LEU A 73 -16.76 9.93 -20.79
N GLN A 74 -16.17 9.63 -19.63
CA GLN A 74 -15.41 10.63 -18.85
C GLN A 74 -14.22 11.20 -19.65
N ARG A 75 -13.55 10.36 -20.46
CA ARG A 75 -12.46 10.79 -21.36
C ARG A 75 -12.97 11.72 -22.46
N LEU A 76 -14.06 11.35 -23.12
CA LEU A 76 -14.68 12.18 -24.17
C LEU A 76 -15.13 13.54 -23.61
N GLN A 77 -15.67 13.57 -22.39
CA GLN A 77 -16.05 14.82 -21.72
C GLN A 77 -14.84 15.69 -21.38
N SER A 78 -13.76 15.08 -20.88
CA SER A 78 -12.51 15.79 -20.56
C SER A 78 -11.88 16.41 -21.82
N CYS A 79 -11.93 15.71 -22.96
CA CYS A 79 -11.49 16.26 -24.25
C CYS A 79 -12.41 17.37 -24.78
N ALA A 80 -13.72 17.29 -24.52
CA ALA A 80 -14.69 18.30 -24.96
C ALA A 80 -14.57 19.62 -24.17
N ASN A 81 -14.17 19.54 -22.90
CA ASN A 81 -14.03 20.70 -22.00
C ASN A 81 -12.72 21.49 -22.20
N GLU A 82 -11.88 21.16 -23.19
CA GLU A 82 -10.73 22.00 -23.50
C GLU A 82 -11.18 23.39 -24.04
N PRO A 83 -10.67 24.49 -23.46
CA PRO A 83 -11.23 25.84 -23.65
C PRO A 83 -11.07 26.40 -25.07
N ARG A 84 -10.39 25.70 -25.98
CA ARG A 84 -10.20 26.15 -27.37
C ARG A 84 -11.40 25.87 -28.30
N LYS A 85 -12.41 25.10 -27.85
CA LYS A 85 -13.63 24.82 -28.64
C LYS A 85 -14.94 25.14 -27.92
N ALA A 86 -14.90 25.70 -26.71
CA ALA A 86 -16.08 26.03 -25.90
C ALA A 86 -16.82 27.32 -26.33
N LEU A 87 -16.39 27.96 -27.43
CA LEU A 87 -17.15 29.04 -28.06
C LEU A 87 -18.23 28.42 -28.95
N SER A 88 -19.47 28.32 -28.44
CA SER A 88 -20.76 28.17 -29.17
C SER A 88 -21.74 27.14 -28.57
N ALA A 89 -21.32 26.26 -27.66
CA ALA A 89 -22.20 25.19 -27.16
C ALA A 89 -23.21 25.64 -26.10
N GLY A 90 -22.88 26.68 -25.32
CA GLY A 90 -23.75 27.19 -24.25
C GLY A 90 -25.05 27.81 -24.75
N ASP A 91 -25.00 28.55 -25.86
CA ASP A 91 -26.17 29.25 -26.43
C ASP A 91 -27.09 28.31 -27.21
N LEU A 92 -26.55 27.36 -27.98
CA LEU A 92 -27.37 26.36 -28.70
C LEU A 92 -27.97 25.30 -27.77
N GLY A 93 -27.31 24.98 -26.65
CA GLY A 93 -27.82 23.98 -25.72
C GLY A 93 -28.99 24.46 -24.88
N SER A 94 -29.03 25.75 -24.57
CA SER A 94 -30.22 26.39 -24.00
C SER A 94 -31.41 26.39 -24.96
N PHE A 95 -31.17 26.42 -26.27
CA PHE A 95 -32.23 26.51 -27.27
C PHE A 95 -32.89 25.16 -27.58
N LEU A 96 -32.16 24.05 -27.45
CA LEU A 96 -32.65 22.71 -27.79
C LEU A 96 -33.05 21.85 -26.58
N GLU A 97 -33.05 22.40 -25.36
CA GLU A 97 -33.26 21.67 -24.10
C GLU A 97 -32.40 20.39 -23.97
N LEU A 98 -31.29 20.33 -24.69
CA LEU A 98 -30.39 19.20 -24.64
C LEU A 98 -29.66 19.27 -23.31
N ASN A 99 -29.90 18.29 -22.43
CA ASN A 99 -29.19 18.14 -21.16
C ASN A 99 -27.72 17.81 -21.45
N PHE A 100 -26.93 18.82 -21.78
CA PHE A 100 -25.52 18.67 -22.09
C PHE A 100 -24.76 18.20 -20.85
N ALA A 101 -24.26 16.97 -20.95
CA ALA A 101 -23.23 16.34 -20.14
C ALA A 101 -23.33 16.61 -18.63
N ARG A 102 -24.03 15.70 -17.93
CA ARG A 102 -23.86 15.47 -16.49
C ARG A 102 -22.38 15.42 -16.10
N SER A 103 -22.06 15.83 -14.88
CA SER A 103 -20.68 15.99 -14.44
C SER A 103 -19.92 14.67 -14.51
N SER A 104 -18.60 14.69 -14.72
CA SER A 104 -17.78 13.47 -14.68
C SER A 104 -17.92 12.70 -13.35
N GLY A 105 -18.32 13.39 -12.28
CA GLY A 105 -18.65 12.83 -10.98
C GLY A 105 -19.95 12.03 -11.00
N ASP A 106 -20.97 12.44 -11.75
CA ASP A 106 -22.26 11.75 -11.84
C ASP A 106 -22.08 10.37 -12.53
N ILE A 107 -21.22 10.30 -13.55
CA ILE A 107 -20.84 9.02 -14.20
C ILE A 107 -20.14 8.11 -13.18
N GLU A 108 -19.26 8.66 -12.35
CA GLU A 108 -18.56 7.91 -11.31
C GLU A 108 -19.54 7.40 -10.25
N GLU A 109 -20.47 8.25 -9.79
CA GLU A 109 -21.48 7.89 -8.80
C GLU A 109 -22.39 6.78 -9.32
N GLN A 110 -22.80 6.83 -10.59
CA GLN A 110 -23.62 5.78 -11.19
C GLN A 110 -22.84 4.47 -11.32
N MET A 111 -21.60 4.51 -11.78
CA MET A 111 -20.75 3.32 -11.91
C MET A 111 -20.43 2.72 -10.54
N THR A 112 -20.10 3.53 -9.55
CA THR A 112 -19.81 3.06 -8.19
C THR A 112 -21.06 2.57 -7.49
N GLY A 113 -22.20 3.24 -7.66
CA GLY A 113 -23.51 2.79 -7.20
C GLY A 113 -23.88 1.42 -7.77
N PHE A 114 -23.58 1.18 -9.05
CA PHE A 114 -23.73 -0.13 -9.68
C PHE A 114 -22.83 -1.19 -9.03
N LEU A 115 -21.53 -0.89 -8.87
CA LEU A 115 -20.56 -1.81 -8.27
C LEU A 115 -20.91 -2.16 -6.83
N LEU A 116 -21.37 -1.18 -6.04
CA LEU A 116 -21.81 -1.39 -4.67
C LEU A 116 -23.11 -2.19 -4.59
N LYS A 117 -24.05 -1.98 -5.53
CA LYS A 117 -25.30 -2.74 -5.62
C LYS A 117 -25.04 -4.21 -5.99
N TYR A 118 -24.03 -4.48 -6.82
CA TYR A 118 -23.64 -5.83 -7.25
C TYR A 118 -22.31 -6.29 -6.62
N GLY A 119 -22.17 -6.10 -5.31
CA GLY A 119 -20.93 -6.40 -4.58
C GLY A 119 -20.39 -7.85 -4.74
N ALA A 120 -21.24 -8.82 -5.09
CA ALA A 120 -20.80 -10.20 -5.37
C ALA A 120 -19.80 -10.28 -6.53
N VAL A 121 -19.94 -9.40 -7.53
CA VAL A 121 -19.07 -9.36 -8.72
C VAL A 121 -17.70 -8.78 -8.39
N LEU A 122 -17.57 -8.06 -7.26
CA LEU A 122 -16.28 -7.52 -6.82
C LEU A 122 -15.28 -8.60 -6.43
N LYS A 123 -15.72 -9.85 -6.16
CA LYS A 123 -14.84 -11.01 -5.92
C LYS A 123 -13.84 -11.25 -7.06
N TYR A 124 -14.20 -10.86 -8.29
CA TYR A 124 -13.36 -11.10 -9.45
C TYR A 124 -12.26 -10.05 -9.58
N ARG A 125 -11.00 -10.53 -9.57
CA ARG A 125 -9.80 -9.69 -9.69
C ARG A 125 -9.84 -8.73 -10.88
N ALA A 126 -10.34 -9.19 -12.03
CA ALA A 126 -10.24 -8.39 -13.25
C ALA A 126 -11.21 -7.19 -13.24
N VAL A 127 -12.28 -7.22 -12.44
CA VAL A 127 -13.22 -6.09 -12.27
C VAL A 127 -12.53 -4.97 -11.49
N ILE A 128 -11.96 -5.28 -10.33
CA ILE A 128 -11.20 -4.31 -9.52
C ILE A 128 -9.98 -3.79 -10.29
N HIS A 129 -9.28 -4.68 -11.01
CA HIS A 129 -8.16 -4.27 -11.86
C HIS A 129 -8.61 -3.28 -12.94
N ALA A 130 -9.72 -3.56 -13.64
CA ALA A 130 -10.27 -2.65 -14.65
C ALA A 130 -10.64 -1.30 -14.02
N TYR A 131 -11.33 -1.32 -12.87
CA TYR A 131 -11.74 -0.10 -12.17
C TYR A 131 -10.57 0.81 -11.77
N LEU A 132 -9.48 0.22 -11.25
CA LEU A 132 -8.33 0.98 -10.76
C LEU A 132 -7.27 1.31 -11.83
N SER A 133 -7.23 0.58 -12.95
CA SER A 133 -6.16 0.71 -13.96
C SER A 133 -6.56 1.49 -15.20
N ILE A 134 -7.85 1.50 -15.55
CA ILE A 134 -8.34 2.21 -16.75
C ILE A 134 -8.38 3.71 -16.45
N VAL A 135 -7.87 4.51 -17.39
CA VAL A 135 -7.86 5.98 -17.32
C VAL A 135 -9.15 6.52 -17.94
N PRO A 136 -9.81 7.55 -17.36
CA PRO A 136 -9.43 8.32 -16.16
C PRO A 136 -9.57 7.53 -14.85
N GLN A 137 -8.67 7.78 -13.91
CA GLN A 137 -8.67 7.11 -12.60
C GLN A 137 -9.79 7.67 -11.71
N PRO A 138 -10.33 6.87 -10.77
CA PRO A 138 -11.39 7.33 -9.87
C PRO A 138 -10.89 8.51 -9.03
N VAL A 139 -11.72 9.57 -8.95
CA VAL A 139 -11.42 10.79 -8.19
C VAL A 139 -11.83 10.64 -6.72
N ASP A 140 -12.91 9.91 -6.45
CA ASP A 140 -13.38 9.70 -5.07
C ASP A 140 -12.56 8.62 -4.35
N SER A 141 -11.59 9.08 -3.57
CA SER A 141 -10.77 8.24 -2.69
C SER A 141 -11.61 7.38 -1.74
N GLY A 142 -12.73 7.90 -1.22
CA GLY A 142 -13.54 7.22 -0.20
C GLY A 142 -14.22 5.97 -0.74
N THR A 143 -14.91 6.10 -1.88
CA THR A 143 -15.56 4.97 -2.54
C THR A 143 -14.54 3.96 -3.07
N MET A 144 -13.40 4.41 -3.58
CA MET A 144 -12.31 3.53 -3.99
C MET A 144 -11.82 2.66 -2.82
N ILE A 145 -11.59 3.26 -1.65
CA ILE A 145 -11.15 2.52 -0.44
C ILE A 145 -12.21 1.49 -0.04
N ARG A 146 -13.49 1.87 -0.04
CA ARG A 146 -14.59 0.96 0.31
C ARG A 146 -14.65 -0.24 -0.64
N LEU A 147 -14.59 -0.01 -1.95
CA LEU A 147 -14.58 -1.09 -2.95
C LEU A 147 -13.37 -2.03 -2.80
N VAL A 148 -12.19 -1.47 -2.52
CA VAL A 148 -10.97 -2.26 -2.31
C VAL A 148 -11.03 -3.02 -0.99
N ALA A 149 -11.60 -2.44 0.07
CA ALA A 149 -11.82 -3.13 1.34
C ALA A 149 -12.82 -4.29 1.20
N ASP A 150 -13.93 -4.06 0.50
CA ASP A 150 -14.93 -5.10 0.21
C ASP A 150 -14.32 -6.24 -0.64
N TYR A 151 -13.48 -5.89 -1.62
CA TYR A 151 -12.70 -6.87 -2.37
C TYR A 151 -11.71 -7.63 -1.47
N PHE A 152 -10.99 -6.93 -0.60
CA PHE A 152 -9.99 -7.52 0.29
C PHE A 152 -10.60 -8.59 1.21
N HIS A 153 -11.79 -8.33 1.75
CA HIS A 153 -12.49 -9.28 2.62
C HIS A 153 -13.14 -10.45 1.86
N SER A 154 -13.46 -10.26 0.58
CA SER A 154 -14.11 -11.27 -0.26
C SER A 154 -13.15 -12.10 -1.11
N ALA A 155 -11.89 -11.68 -1.24
CA ALA A 155 -10.89 -12.35 -2.05
C ALA A 155 -10.46 -13.70 -1.44
N GLU A 156 -10.43 -14.73 -2.28
CA GLU A 156 -9.98 -16.08 -1.91
C GLU A 156 -8.46 -16.15 -1.64
N SER A 157 -7.69 -15.24 -2.24
CA SER A 157 -6.24 -15.23 -2.16
C SER A 157 -5.68 -13.91 -1.64
N GLU A 158 -4.87 -14.00 -0.59
CA GLU A 158 -4.14 -12.88 0.00
C GLU A 158 -3.24 -12.16 -1.02
N ARG A 159 -2.67 -12.89 -2.00
CA ARG A 159 -1.84 -12.29 -3.05
C ARG A 159 -2.63 -11.35 -3.95
N HIS A 160 -3.86 -11.72 -4.30
CA HIS A 160 -4.71 -10.90 -5.15
C HIS A 160 -5.24 -9.67 -4.40
N ALA A 161 -5.64 -9.87 -3.15
CA ALA A 161 -6.04 -8.79 -2.26
C ALA A 161 -4.88 -7.79 -2.05
N SER A 162 -3.65 -8.30 -1.87
CA SER A 162 -2.46 -7.46 -1.67
C SER A 162 -2.15 -6.56 -2.86
N TRP A 163 -2.26 -7.08 -4.09
CA TRP A 163 -2.07 -6.28 -5.30
C TRP A 163 -3.06 -5.10 -5.36
N ALA A 164 -4.35 -5.35 -5.09
CA ALA A 164 -5.37 -4.30 -5.15
C ALA A 164 -5.12 -3.20 -4.11
N VAL A 165 -4.74 -3.57 -2.88
CA VAL A 165 -4.38 -2.60 -1.83
C VAL A 165 -3.14 -1.82 -2.20
N GLN A 166 -2.10 -2.46 -2.74
CA GLN A 166 -0.87 -1.77 -3.17
C GLN A 166 -1.11 -0.80 -4.33
N HIS A 167 -1.96 -1.17 -5.29
CA HIS A 167 -2.29 -0.32 -6.43
C HIS A 167 -3.16 0.87 -5.98
N CYS A 168 -4.17 0.64 -5.14
CA CYS A 168 -4.94 1.70 -4.51
C CYS A 168 -4.06 2.66 -3.69
N MET A 169 -3.11 2.11 -2.91
CA MET A 169 -2.13 2.90 -2.17
C MET A 169 -1.29 3.79 -3.10
N ASN A 170 -0.80 3.26 -4.22
CA ASN A 170 -0.04 4.07 -5.19
C ASN A 170 -0.86 5.22 -5.77
N LEU A 171 -2.16 5.00 -6.03
CA LEU A 171 -3.06 6.05 -6.52
C LEU A 171 -3.26 7.15 -5.46
N LEU A 172 -3.50 6.77 -4.21
CA LEU A 172 -3.66 7.72 -3.10
C LEU A 172 -2.37 8.53 -2.86
N LEU A 173 -1.21 7.88 -2.90
CA LEU A 173 0.09 8.54 -2.77
C LEU A 173 0.37 9.49 -3.93
N LYS A 174 0.06 9.09 -5.16
CA LYS A 174 0.16 9.98 -6.34
C LYS A 174 -0.71 11.23 -6.20
N ASN A 175 -1.89 11.10 -5.61
CA ASN A 175 -2.80 12.21 -5.32
C ASN A 175 -2.45 12.97 -4.02
N LYS A 176 -1.36 12.58 -3.32
CA LYS A 176 -0.91 13.15 -2.04
C LYS A 176 -1.95 13.07 -0.91
N ASP A 177 -2.85 12.09 -0.99
CA ASP A 177 -3.92 11.91 -0.01
C ASP A 177 -3.47 10.95 1.10
N TYR A 178 -2.61 11.46 1.97
CA TYR A 178 -2.07 10.70 3.10
C TYR A 178 -3.16 10.34 4.13
N TYR A 179 -4.25 11.11 4.22
CA TYR A 179 -5.37 10.79 5.13
C TYR A 179 -5.99 9.45 4.74
N ASN A 180 -6.36 9.34 3.48
CA ASN A 180 -7.04 8.17 2.96
C ASN A 180 -6.08 6.98 2.83
N ALA A 181 -4.77 7.22 2.67
CA ALA A 181 -3.76 6.16 2.72
C ALA A 181 -3.76 5.42 4.07
N PHE A 182 -3.77 6.13 5.21
CA PHE A 182 -3.89 5.49 6.52
C PHE A 182 -5.25 4.82 6.74
N HIS A 183 -6.33 5.45 6.25
CA HIS A 183 -7.66 4.86 6.32
C HIS A 183 -7.76 3.54 5.53
N LEU A 184 -7.09 3.44 4.38
CA LEU A 184 -6.99 2.21 3.59
C LEU A 184 -6.31 1.09 4.40
N ILE A 185 -5.26 1.40 5.16
CA ILE A 185 -4.59 0.43 6.03
C ILE A 185 -5.54 -0.06 7.13
N ASP A 186 -6.24 0.87 7.79
CA ASP A 186 -7.18 0.57 8.87
C ASP A 186 -8.35 -0.30 8.42
N THR A 187 -8.84 -0.10 7.20
CA THR A 187 -9.94 -0.88 6.62
C THR A 187 -9.53 -2.25 6.07
N THR A 188 -8.24 -2.43 5.74
CA THR A 188 -7.72 -3.66 5.13
C THR A 188 -6.88 -4.48 6.11
N TYR A 189 -5.57 -4.23 6.19
CA TYR A 189 -4.61 -5.02 6.98
C TYR A 189 -4.70 -4.81 8.49
N ALA A 190 -5.23 -3.68 8.96
CA ALA A 190 -5.49 -3.44 10.38
C ALA A 190 -6.95 -3.73 10.77
N SER A 191 -7.74 -4.31 9.87
CA SER A 191 -9.11 -4.71 10.19
C SER A 191 -9.13 -5.90 11.16
N PRO A 192 -10.09 -5.95 12.11
CA PRO A 192 -10.17 -7.02 13.10
C PRO A 192 -10.37 -8.39 12.44
N ARG A 193 -11.15 -8.44 11.35
CA ARG A 193 -11.41 -9.67 10.59
C ARG A 193 -10.12 -10.28 10.02
N TYR A 194 -9.25 -9.43 9.45
CA TYR A 194 -7.97 -9.89 8.91
C TYR A 194 -7.03 -10.32 10.03
N LEU A 195 -6.89 -9.52 11.08
CA LEU A 195 -6.02 -9.84 12.21
C LEU A 195 -6.43 -11.14 12.90
N ASP A 196 -7.73 -11.39 13.07
CA ASP A 196 -8.25 -12.64 13.63
C ASP A 196 -8.00 -13.84 12.70
N SER A 197 -8.07 -13.64 11.38
CA SER A 197 -7.74 -14.66 10.38
C SER A 197 -6.26 -15.04 10.44
N VAL A 198 -5.37 -14.04 10.46
CA VAL A 198 -3.92 -14.25 10.56
C VAL A 198 -3.57 -14.88 11.91
N ARG A 199 -4.12 -14.38 13.01
CA ARG A 199 -3.91 -14.95 14.35
C ARG A 199 -4.34 -16.41 14.42
N ARG A 200 -5.51 -16.76 13.88
CA ARG A 200 -5.98 -18.15 13.80
C ARG A 200 -5.05 -19.01 12.94
N ARG A 201 -4.55 -18.50 11.82
CA ARG A 201 -3.60 -19.21 10.95
C ARG A 201 -2.25 -19.46 11.63
N VAL A 202 -1.74 -18.48 12.38
CA VAL A 202 -0.50 -18.61 13.15
C VAL A 202 -0.71 -19.61 14.28
N LEU A 203 -1.81 -19.50 15.03
CA LEU A 203 -2.14 -20.40 16.14
C LEU A 203 -2.39 -21.84 15.65
N SER A 204 -3.08 -22.03 14.53
CA SER A 204 -3.34 -23.37 13.99
C SER A 204 -2.07 -24.04 13.48
N ARG A 205 -1.14 -23.29 12.88
CA ARG A 205 0.19 -23.80 12.50
C ARG A 205 1.01 -24.17 13.73
N ALA A 206 1.02 -23.32 14.76
CA ALA A 206 1.72 -23.61 16.01
C ALA A 206 1.14 -24.86 16.69
N CYS A 207 -0.19 -24.94 16.82
CA CYS A 207 -0.89 -26.08 17.41
C CYS A 207 -0.65 -27.38 16.62
N GLY A 208 -0.77 -27.32 15.29
CA GLY A 208 -0.52 -28.47 14.42
C GLY A 208 0.92 -29.00 14.55
N LEU A 209 1.88 -28.10 14.68
CA LEU A 209 3.27 -28.48 14.89
C LEU A 209 3.51 -29.10 16.28
N THR A 210 2.89 -28.55 17.33
CA THR A 210 2.99 -29.12 18.69
C THR A 210 2.32 -30.50 18.78
N LEU A 211 1.18 -30.70 18.12
CA LEU A 211 0.51 -31.99 18.05
C LEU A 211 1.35 -33.02 17.27
N PHE A 212 1.94 -32.60 16.15
CA PHE A 212 2.86 -33.43 15.38
C PHE A 212 4.08 -33.85 16.22
N GLY A 213 4.68 -32.91 16.96
CA GLY A 213 5.77 -33.20 17.89
C GLY A 213 5.39 -34.15 19.02
N GLY A 214 4.19 -33.98 19.60
CA GLY A 214 3.66 -34.87 20.63
C GLY A 214 3.43 -36.29 20.10
N LEU A 215 2.81 -36.43 18.92
CA LEU A 215 2.60 -37.73 18.25
C LEU A 215 3.92 -38.40 17.86
N ALA A 216 4.88 -37.64 17.36
CA ALA A 216 6.22 -38.14 17.07
C ALA A 216 6.92 -38.65 18.35
N SER A 217 6.75 -37.96 19.48
CA SER A 217 7.30 -38.38 20.77
C SER A 217 6.59 -39.61 21.35
N ALA A 218 5.26 -39.70 21.21
CA ALA A 218 4.49 -40.86 21.67
C ALA A 218 4.78 -42.12 20.84
N SER A 219 4.88 -41.97 19.52
CA SER A 219 5.33 -43.07 18.63
C SER A 219 6.78 -43.47 18.93
N ALA A 220 7.62 -42.52 19.35
CA ALA A 220 8.94 -42.83 19.87
C ALA A 220 8.94 -43.75 21.07
N ALA A 221 8.10 -43.45 22.06
CA ALA A 221 7.98 -44.25 23.26
C ALA A 221 7.55 -45.70 22.95
N ALA A 222 6.69 -45.90 21.94
CA ALA A 222 6.17 -47.23 21.58
C ALA A 222 7.15 -48.09 20.78
N VAL A 223 8.06 -47.49 20.02
CA VAL A 223 8.95 -48.20 19.06
C VAL A 223 10.42 -48.20 19.53
N LEU A 224 10.72 -47.59 20.68
CA LEU A 224 12.03 -47.58 21.35
C LEU A 224 12.85 -48.89 21.29
N PRO A 225 12.27 -50.10 21.51
CA PRO A 225 13.07 -51.33 21.47
C PRO A 225 13.43 -51.82 20.05
N LEU A 226 12.79 -51.31 19.01
CA LEU A 226 12.91 -51.79 17.63
C LEU A 226 13.76 -50.90 16.74
N THR A 227 14.00 -49.65 17.14
CA THR A 227 14.72 -48.66 16.33
C THR A 227 16.04 -48.24 16.98
N PRO A 228 17.10 -48.02 16.18
CA PRO A 228 18.39 -47.60 16.71
C PRO A 228 18.32 -46.20 17.32
N ALA A 229 19.07 -45.97 18.41
CA ALA A 229 19.09 -44.70 19.15
C ALA A 229 19.43 -43.48 18.28
N SER A 230 20.19 -43.67 17.20
CA SER A 230 20.54 -42.63 16.23
C SER A 230 19.31 -42.04 15.52
N PHE A 231 18.28 -42.84 15.24
CA PHE A 231 17.05 -42.38 14.61
C PHE A 231 16.29 -41.41 15.53
N TRP A 232 16.18 -41.75 16.82
CA TRP A 232 15.52 -40.90 17.81
C TRP A 232 16.27 -39.58 18.01
N LEU A 233 17.60 -39.62 18.07
CA LEU A 233 18.43 -38.43 18.16
C LEU A 233 18.18 -37.46 17.00
N VAL A 234 18.07 -37.98 15.76
CA VAL A 234 17.74 -37.16 14.58
C VAL A 234 16.34 -36.57 14.68
N MET A 235 15.33 -37.34 15.09
CA MET A 235 13.95 -36.84 15.25
C MET A 235 13.83 -35.75 16.33
N TYR A 236 14.48 -35.97 17.48
CA TYR A 236 14.51 -35.01 18.58
C TYR A 236 15.29 -33.73 18.25
N LEU A 237 16.28 -33.78 17.34
CA LEU A 237 16.95 -32.59 16.82
C LEU A 237 16.13 -31.90 15.73
N PHE A 238 15.49 -32.67 14.85
CA PHE A 238 14.71 -32.13 13.73
C PHE A 238 13.52 -31.30 14.19
N HIS A 239 12.80 -31.73 15.23
CA HIS A 239 11.62 -31.03 15.73
C HIS A 239 11.92 -29.58 16.23
N PRO A 240 12.87 -29.35 17.16
CA PRO A 240 13.24 -27.99 17.57
C PRO A 240 13.90 -27.21 16.43
N LEU A 241 14.65 -27.86 15.52
CA LEU A 241 15.17 -27.20 14.31
C LEU A 241 14.04 -26.76 13.38
N ALA A 242 12.97 -27.53 13.23
CA ALA A 242 11.81 -27.18 12.43
C ALA A 242 10.98 -26.06 13.07
N ILE A 243 10.79 -26.08 14.40
CA ILE A 243 10.21 -24.96 15.15
C ILE A 243 11.05 -23.71 14.97
N TYR A 244 12.36 -23.83 15.20
CA TYR A 244 13.30 -22.74 15.07
C TYR A 244 13.33 -22.18 13.64
N TYR A 245 13.34 -23.05 12.64
CA TYR A 245 13.23 -22.68 11.23
C TYR A 245 11.90 -21.99 10.93
N LEU A 246 10.78 -22.41 11.51
CA LEU A 246 9.49 -21.74 11.34
C LEU A 246 9.47 -20.38 12.03
N ILE A 247 10.09 -20.23 13.20
CA ILE A 247 10.27 -18.94 13.88
C ILE A 247 11.15 -18.02 13.03
N LEU A 248 12.27 -18.52 12.51
CA LEU A 248 13.18 -17.81 11.60
C LEU A 248 12.52 -17.48 10.25
N LYS A 249 11.69 -18.36 9.71
CA LYS A 249 10.95 -18.10 8.46
C LYS A 249 9.82 -17.12 8.70
N SER A 250 9.22 -17.16 9.88
CA SER A 250 8.27 -16.16 10.37
C SER A 250 8.96 -14.90 10.85
N CYS A 251 10.27 -14.71 10.56
CA CYS A 251 11.08 -13.56 10.94
C CYS A 251 10.25 -12.28 10.84
N SER A 252 9.78 -11.85 12.01
CA SER A 252 9.15 -10.56 12.18
C SER A 252 10.09 -9.55 11.59
N VAL A 253 9.57 -8.74 10.69
CA VAL A 253 10.33 -7.63 10.15
C VAL A 253 10.50 -6.65 11.30
N LYS A 254 11.64 -6.72 11.98
CA LYS A 254 11.94 -5.91 13.17
C LYS A 254 12.05 -4.44 12.78
N GLU A 255 12.65 -4.20 11.62
CA GLU A 255 12.95 -2.89 11.08
C GLU A 255 12.67 -2.91 9.56
N VAL A 256 11.98 -1.88 9.07
CA VAL A 256 11.70 -1.61 7.66
C VAL A 256 12.12 -0.18 7.39
N GLY A 257 13.32 0.01 6.83
CA GLY A 257 13.84 1.34 6.52
C GLY A 257 13.77 2.25 7.77
N ARG A 258 12.97 3.32 7.67
CA ARG A 258 12.79 4.32 8.73
C ARG A 258 11.92 3.85 9.89
N LEU A 259 11.26 2.69 9.82
CA LEU A 259 10.36 2.25 10.89
C LEU A 259 10.85 1.00 11.58
N SER A 260 10.77 0.99 12.91
CA SER A 260 10.93 -0.20 13.74
C SER A 260 9.72 -0.40 14.63
N TRP A 261 9.55 -1.64 15.11
CA TRP A 261 8.62 -1.90 16.19
C TRP A 261 9.21 -1.42 17.52
N ARG A 262 8.37 -0.89 18.41
CA ARG A 262 8.81 -0.56 19.77
C ARG A 262 9.32 -1.82 20.49
N LYS A 263 10.36 -1.65 21.32
CA LYS A 263 11.05 -2.74 22.04
C LYS A 263 10.12 -3.68 22.83
N HIS A 264 9.00 -3.17 23.36
CA HIS A 264 8.05 -3.93 24.17
C HIS A 264 6.88 -4.55 23.37
N THR A 265 6.96 -4.60 22.04
CA THR A 265 5.94 -5.25 21.20
C THR A 265 6.16 -6.76 21.16
N SER A 266 5.07 -7.54 21.29
CA SER A 266 5.17 -9.00 21.23
C SER A 266 5.45 -9.47 19.81
N SER A 267 6.22 -10.56 19.65
CA SER A 267 6.53 -11.11 18.33
C SER A 267 5.28 -11.55 17.55
N VAL A 268 4.25 -12.04 18.24
CA VAL A 268 2.95 -12.38 17.62
C VAL A 268 2.29 -11.14 17.04
N TYR A 269 2.33 -10.02 17.75
CA TYR A 269 1.83 -8.74 17.23
C TYR A 269 2.61 -8.32 15.98
N GLN A 270 3.93 -8.39 16.01
CA GLN A 270 4.78 -8.03 14.87
C GLN A 270 4.50 -8.90 13.62
N ILE A 271 4.24 -10.21 13.81
CA ILE A 271 3.88 -11.12 12.71
C ILE A 271 2.51 -10.74 12.14
N CYS A 272 1.51 -10.51 13.00
CA CYS A 272 0.16 -10.15 12.54
C CYS A 272 0.14 -8.83 11.77
N HIS A 273 0.95 -7.86 12.20
CA HIS A 273 0.99 -6.50 11.66
C HIS A 273 2.15 -6.27 10.66
N GLN A 274 2.75 -7.32 10.10
CA GLN A 274 3.88 -7.21 9.19
C GLN A 274 3.56 -6.41 7.90
N HIS A 275 2.39 -6.64 7.31
CA HIS A 275 1.98 -5.90 6.11
C HIS A 275 1.66 -4.43 6.42
N GLU A 276 1.24 -4.14 7.66
CA GLU A 276 0.94 -2.80 8.12
C GLU A 276 2.21 -1.94 8.16
N ILE A 277 3.28 -2.41 8.83
CA ILE A 277 4.55 -1.67 8.91
C ILE A 277 5.15 -1.39 7.53
N MET A 278 5.02 -2.32 6.58
CA MET A 278 5.51 -2.12 5.21
C MET A 278 4.76 -1.01 4.47
N LEU A 279 3.43 -0.93 4.64
CA LEU A 279 2.63 0.13 4.02
C LEU A 279 2.85 1.47 4.71
N VAL A 280 2.95 1.51 6.04
CA VAL A 280 3.25 2.75 6.78
C VAL A 280 4.62 3.28 6.37
N ASN A 281 5.64 2.41 6.27
CA ASN A 281 6.97 2.82 5.80
C ASN A 281 6.87 3.45 4.40
N LYS A 282 6.14 2.82 3.48
CA LYS A 282 5.94 3.35 2.13
C LYS A 282 5.28 4.74 2.11
N ILE A 283 4.29 4.98 2.96
CA ILE A 283 3.64 6.29 3.06
C ILE A 283 4.64 7.34 3.57
N ILE A 284 5.42 7.00 4.60
CA ILE A 284 6.40 7.91 5.20
C ILE A 284 7.52 8.22 4.22
N THR A 285 8.13 7.21 3.60
CA THR A 285 9.16 7.39 2.58
C THR A 285 8.64 8.25 1.43
N HIS A 286 7.43 8.00 0.92
CA HIS A 286 6.86 8.85 -0.14
C HIS A 286 6.63 10.28 0.32
N PHE A 287 6.22 10.50 1.58
CA PHE A 287 6.04 11.83 2.14
C PHE A 287 7.37 12.58 2.26
N GLU A 288 8.41 11.91 2.74
CA GLU A 288 9.76 12.48 2.85
C GLU A 288 10.37 12.74 1.48
N ASP A 289 10.36 11.78 0.56
CA ASP A 289 10.85 11.97 -0.82
C ASP A 289 10.18 13.19 -1.48
N HIS A 290 8.87 13.37 -1.27
CA HIS A 290 8.13 14.49 -1.83
C HIS A 290 8.43 15.82 -1.15
N ASN A 291 8.88 15.82 0.11
CA ASN A 291 9.22 17.03 0.86
C ASN A 291 10.72 17.40 0.73
N ASP A 292 11.62 16.41 0.78
CA ASP A 292 13.08 16.54 0.76
C ASP A 292 13.64 16.90 -0.62
N THR A 293 12.91 16.54 -1.70
CA THR A 293 13.21 17.04 -3.06
C THR A 293 13.07 18.56 -3.20
N THR A 294 12.56 19.26 -2.17
CA THR A 294 12.68 20.70 -2.08
C THR A 294 14.06 21.03 -1.48
N ILE A 295 15.00 21.44 -2.34
CA ILE A 295 16.39 21.92 -2.08
C ILE A 295 16.57 22.82 -0.83
N ARG A 296 15.48 23.32 -0.24
CA ARG A 296 15.43 24.16 0.98
C ARG A 296 15.62 23.41 2.30
N ASN A 297 15.47 22.08 2.37
CA ASN A 297 15.61 21.32 3.62
C ASN A 297 17.06 20.98 4.02
N PHE A 298 18.01 20.96 3.08
CA PHE A 298 19.42 20.63 3.36
C PHE A 298 20.13 21.65 4.27
N HIS A 299 19.63 22.88 4.35
CA HIS A 299 20.18 23.91 5.23
C HIS A 299 19.48 24.02 6.59
N GLN A 300 18.45 23.19 6.86
CA GLN A 300 17.69 23.21 8.13
C GLN A 300 18.08 22.08 9.09
N SER A 301 18.92 21.13 8.68
CA SER A 301 19.53 20.17 9.60
C SER A 301 20.61 20.87 10.43
N GLY A 302 20.18 21.65 11.43
CA GLY A 302 21.11 22.18 12.42
C GLY A 302 21.82 21.04 13.14
N VAL A 303 23.13 21.19 13.36
CA VAL A 303 23.95 20.28 14.17
C VAL A 303 23.27 20.12 15.54
N ARG A 304 22.82 18.90 15.86
CA ARG A 304 22.12 18.59 17.11
C ARG A 304 23.09 18.75 18.28
N LYS A 305 22.66 19.42 19.36
CA LYS A 305 23.41 19.39 20.62
C LYS A 305 23.28 18.01 21.24
N HIS A 306 24.40 17.38 21.57
CA HIS A 306 24.43 16.07 22.24
C HIS A 306 23.50 16.04 23.46
N SER A 307 22.74 14.95 23.60
CA SER A 307 22.04 14.65 24.84
C SER A 307 23.06 14.44 25.96
N ASN A 308 23.05 15.32 26.95
CA ASN A 308 23.83 15.10 28.16
C ASN A 308 23.27 13.88 28.90
N LEU A 309 24.15 13.00 29.37
CA LEU A 309 23.86 11.76 30.12
C LEU A 309 22.98 11.92 31.39
N ASN A 310 22.61 13.15 31.76
CA ASN A 310 21.82 13.47 32.94
C ASN A 310 20.38 13.93 32.66
N THR A 311 19.94 13.97 31.41
CA THR A 311 18.52 14.19 31.08
C THR A 311 17.93 12.90 30.58
N PHE A 312 17.43 12.06 31.49
CA PHE A 312 16.42 11.07 31.17
C PHE A 312 15.08 11.82 31.08
N THR A 313 14.79 12.38 29.93
CA THR A 313 13.45 12.91 29.67
C THR A 313 12.54 11.73 29.34
N THR A 314 11.40 11.65 30.01
CA THR A 314 10.39 10.56 29.90
C THR A 314 9.78 10.40 28.48
N ASN A 315 10.34 11.09 27.48
CA ASN A 315 9.96 11.13 26.07
C ASN A 315 11.17 11.07 25.11
N ASP A 316 12.28 10.39 25.46
CA ASP A 316 13.53 10.34 24.67
C ASP A 316 13.48 9.50 23.38
N TYR A 317 12.43 9.70 22.59
CA TYR A 317 12.45 9.58 21.13
C TYR A 317 11.59 10.72 20.55
N VAL A 318 12.03 11.96 20.76
CA VAL A 318 11.46 13.11 20.05
C VAL A 318 12.02 13.08 18.63
N ILE A 319 11.29 12.43 17.72
CA ILE A 319 11.51 12.58 16.28
C ILE A 319 11.10 14.02 15.93
N GLU A 320 12.03 14.97 16.03
CA GLU A 320 11.87 16.26 15.38
C GLU A 320 12.08 16.06 13.88
N PHE A 321 11.01 15.71 13.15
CA PHE A 321 10.97 16.00 11.72
C PHE A 321 11.39 17.47 11.53
N PRO A 322 12.26 17.80 10.54
CA PRO A 322 12.71 19.17 10.35
C PRO A 322 11.48 20.07 10.24
N GLY A 323 11.30 20.95 11.25
CA GLY A 323 10.24 21.96 11.26
C GLY A 323 9.48 22.23 12.56
N ALA A 324 9.40 21.32 13.54
CA ALA A 324 8.41 21.51 14.62
C ALA A 324 8.79 22.56 15.71
N THR A 325 10.08 22.77 15.97
CA THR A 325 10.56 23.64 17.07
C THR A 325 11.61 24.65 16.60
N SER A 326 12.37 24.28 15.57
CA SER A 326 13.45 25.11 15.00
C SER A 326 12.99 26.02 13.86
N ALA A 327 11.95 25.64 13.09
CA ALA A 327 11.44 26.48 12.00
C ALA A 327 10.50 27.58 12.49
N GLU A 328 9.72 27.36 13.55
CA GLU A 328 8.85 28.39 14.17
C GLU A 328 9.67 29.56 14.77
N ARG A 329 10.91 29.32 15.20
CA ARG A 329 11.79 30.38 15.73
C ARG A 329 12.51 31.18 14.65
N TYR A 330 12.69 30.61 13.45
CA TYR A 330 13.53 31.19 12.40
C TYR A 330 12.73 31.77 11.23
N TYR A 331 11.54 31.23 10.96
CA TYR A 331 10.66 31.73 9.92
C TYR A 331 9.43 32.33 10.59
N GLY A 332 9.34 33.66 10.54
CA GLY A 332 8.13 34.39 10.94
C GLY A 332 6.87 33.85 10.25
N SER A 333 5.72 34.25 10.79
CA SER A 333 4.32 33.85 10.52
C SER A 333 3.83 33.91 9.05
N HIS A 334 4.64 33.63 8.03
CA HIS A 334 4.41 34.01 6.63
C HIS A 334 4.47 32.85 5.63
N SER A 335 4.27 31.60 6.04
CA SER A 335 3.92 30.58 5.06
C SER A 335 2.83 29.62 5.56
N ASN A 336 1.67 29.69 4.91
CA ASN A 336 0.56 28.76 5.10
C ASN A 336 0.97 27.30 4.78
N THR A 337 2.01 27.12 3.96
CA THR A 337 2.59 25.82 3.59
C THR A 337 3.28 25.12 4.77
N HIS A 338 4.04 25.85 5.59
CA HIS A 338 4.70 25.28 6.77
C HIS A 338 3.69 24.82 7.84
N ALA A 339 2.59 25.56 8.03
CA ALA A 339 1.54 25.18 8.96
C ALA A 339 0.81 23.88 8.53
N ALA A 340 0.58 23.70 7.23
CA ALA A 340 -0.01 22.49 6.68
C ALA A 340 0.92 21.27 6.87
N VAL A 341 2.21 21.41 6.56
CA VAL A 341 3.23 20.35 6.75
C VAL A 341 3.35 19.97 8.23
N ALA A 342 3.42 20.94 9.14
CA ALA A 342 3.46 20.68 10.58
C ALA A 342 2.22 19.91 11.09
N LYS A 343 1.03 20.26 10.57
CA LYS A 343 -0.21 19.51 10.87
C LYS A 343 -0.13 18.06 10.39
N PHE A 344 0.41 17.82 9.19
CA PHE A 344 0.64 16.46 8.69
C PHE A 344 1.64 15.70 9.55
N GLN A 345 2.79 16.29 9.88
CA GLN A 345 3.81 15.66 10.73
C GLN A 345 3.26 15.27 12.11
N LYS A 346 2.49 16.16 12.76
CA LYS A 346 1.82 15.85 14.04
C LYS A 346 0.91 14.63 13.91
N ARG A 347 0.22 14.52 12.79
CA ARG A 347 -0.65 13.37 12.52
C ARG A 347 0.13 12.09 12.23
N PHE A 348 1.21 12.15 11.45
CA PHE A 348 2.09 11.01 11.24
C PHE A 348 2.61 10.45 12.57
N ARG A 349 3.05 11.33 13.48
CA ARG A 349 3.44 10.92 14.84
C ARG A 349 2.31 10.22 15.58
N HIS A 350 1.09 10.76 15.51
CA HIS A 350 -0.07 10.14 16.14
C HIS A 350 -0.36 8.74 15.57
N GLU A 351 -0.33 8.58 14.24
CA GLU A 351 -0.54 7.28 13.58
C GLU A 351 0.54 6.25 13.92
N ILE A 352 1.82 6.66 13.94
CA ILE A 352 2.95 5.79 14.29
C ILE A 352 2.86 5.36 15.77
N GLN A 353 2.53 6.30 16.66
CA GLN A 353 2.34 6.02 18.08
C GLN A 353 1.16 5.07 18.34
N LYS A 354 0.02 5.31 17.68
CA LYS A 354 -1.17 4.45 17.73
C LYS A 354 -0.83 3.00 17.37
N ARG A 355 0.07 2.80 16.40
CA ARG A 355 0.47 1.49 15.86
C ARG A 355 1.68 0.85 16.57
N ARG A 356 2.15 1.43 17.68
CA ARG A 356 3.32 0.95 18.46
C ARG A 356 4.60 0.84 17.64
N MET A 357 4.74 1.70 16.63
CA MET A 357 5.94 1.83 15.83
C MET A 357 6.84 2.93 16.42
N ALA A 358 8.10 2.93 16.01
CA ALA A 358 9.08 3.97 16.26
C ALA A 358 9.74 4.33 14.91
N VAL A 359 10.12 5.60 14.74
CA VAL A 359 10.91 6.01 13.59
C VAL A 359 12.38 5.86 13.99
N ASN A 360 13.13 5.13 13.18
CA ASN A 360 14.56 5.00 13.27
C ASN A 360 15.23 6.02 12.35
N GLU A 361 16.44 6.41 12.71
CA GLU A 361 17.33 7.19 11.85
C GLU A 361 17.87 6.26 10.76
N LEU A 362 18.04 6.79 9.54
CA LEU A 362 18.71 6.03 8.48
C LEU A 362 20.20 5.97 8.74
N ASP A 363 20.80 4.85 8.39
CA ASP A 363 22.25 4.67 8.47
C ASP A 363 22.97 5.73 7.61
N GLU A 364 22.40 6.12 6.47
CA GLU A 364 22.94 7.17 5.61
C GLU A 364 22.87 8.56 6.27
N GLU A 365 21.81 8.86 7.03
CA GLU A 365 21.68 10.11 7.77
C GLU A 365 22.66 10.17 8.94
N LEU A 366 22.84 9.04 9.64
CA LEU A 366 23.84 8.89 10.71
C LEU A 366 25.25 9.09 10.17
N MET A 367 25.56 8.45 9.04
CA MET A 367 26.84 8.57 8.35
C MET A 367 27.10 10.02 7.92
N PHE A 368 26.10 10.71 7.38
CA PHE A 368 26.21 12.12 7.03
C PHE A 368 26.43 13.01 8.26
N LEU A 369 25.71 12.77 9.36
CA LEU A 369 25.92 13.50 10.61
C LEU A 369 27.32 13.28 11.16
N GLU A 370 27.82 12.04 11.13
CA GLU A 370 29.18 11.70 11.54
C GLU A 370 30.21 12.40 10.65
N PHE A 371 30.00 12.45 9.33
CA PHE A 371 30.85 13.20 8.40
C PHE A 371 30.97 14.67 8.81
N TRP A 372 29.85 15.33 9.09
CA TRP A 372 29.87 16.73 9.52
C TRP A 372 30.50 16.94 10.90
N LEU A 373 30.24 16.04 11.86
CA LEU A 373 30.80 16.12 13.20
C LEU A 373 32.32 15.93 13.20
N THR A 374 32.79 14.97 12.39
CA THR A 374 34.21 14.65 12.24
C THR A 374 34.91 15.52 11.21
N HIS A 375 34.20 16.46 10.57
CA HIS A 375 34.71 17.24 9.44
C HIS A 375 35.34 16.38 8.33
N GLY A 376 34.85 15.15 8.17
CA GLY A 376 35.38 14.17 7.22
C GLY A 376 36.63 13.41 7.67
N GLU A 377 37.09 13.53 8.92
CA GLU A 377 38.34 12.88 9.39
C GLU A 377 38.34 11.34 9.33
N ASN A 378 37.17 10.70 9.18
CA ASN A 378 37.03 9.24 9.02
C ASN A 378 36.37 8.83 7.70
N PHE A 379 36.25 9.76 6.76
CA PHE A 379 35.56 9.53 5.50
C PHE A 379 36.55 9.61 4.35
N GLU A 380 36.67 8.51 3.61
CA GLU A 380 37.39 8.50 2.34
C GLU A 380 36.49 9.13 1.28
N TRP A 381 36.99 10.19 0.63
CA TRP A 381 36.28 10.79 -0.49
C TRP A 381 36.41 9.85 -1.69
N VAL A 382 35.37 9.04 -1.90
CA VAL A 382 35.26 8.22 -3.11
C VAL A 382 34.80 9.16 -4.23
N GLU A 383 35.67 9.40 -5.21
CA GLU A 383 35.34 10.20 -6.39
C GLU A 383 34.04 9.70 -7.05
N PRO A 384 33.10 10.60 -7.39
CA PRO A 384 31.78 10.25 -7.95
C PRO A 384 31.83 9.67 -9.37
N ASP A 385 33.01 9.50 -9.96
CA ASP A 385 33.23 9.08 -11.34
C ASP A 385 33.30 7.56 -11.54
N GLN A 386 33.09 6.74 -10.51
CA GLN A 386 32.89 5.30 -10.72
C GLN A 386 31.51 5.03 -11.32
N ASP A 387 31.47 5.08 -12.65
CA ASP A 387 30.33 4.66 -13.45
C ASP A 387 29.90 3.25 -13.00
N PRO A 388 28.62 3.00 -12.66
CA PRO A 388 28.16 1.69 -12.21
C PRO A 388 28.38 0.56 -13.24
N ALA A 389 28.76 0.91 -14.48
CA ALA A 389 29.18 -0.02 -15.52
C ALA A 389 30.60 -0.58 -15.32
N GLU A 390 31.49 0.09 -14.58
CA GLU A 390 32.87 -0.36 -14.36
C GLU A 390 32.99 -1.42 -13.24
N ILE A 391 32.00 -1.51 -12.35
CA ILE A 391 31.96 -2.51 -11.26
C ILE A 391 31.68 -3.94 -11.78
N ILE A 392 31.25 -4.11 -13.04
CA ILE A 392 30.93 -5.41 -13.64
C ILE A 392 32.00 -5.86 -14.65
N ARG A 393 33.28 -5.74 -14.33
CA ARG A 393 34.30 -6.59 -14.95
C ARG A 393 35.39 -6.88 -13.92
N LEU A 394 35.28 -8.01 -13.25
CA LEU A 394 36.37 -8.94 -12.97
C LEU A 394 35.84 -10.10 -12.11
N ASN A 395 35.56 -11.20 -12.79
CA ASN A 395 35.83 -12.55 -12.32
C ASN A 395 36.01 -13.40 -13.57
N VAL A 396 37.24 -13.36 -14.11
CA VAL A 396 37.85 -14.46 -14.86
C VAL A 396 38.73 -15.20 -13.87
#